data_AF-A0A084QXQ3-F1
#
_entry.id   AF-A0A084QXQ3-F1
#
_cell.length_a   1.000
_cell.length_b   1.000
_cell.length_c   1.000
_cell.angle_alpha   90.00
_cell.angle_beta   90.00
_cell.angle_gamma   90.00
#
_symmetry.space_group_name_H-M   'P 1'
#
loop_
_entity.id
_entity.type
_entity.pdbx_description
1 polymer ?
#
loop_
_entity_poly.entity_id
_entity_poly.type
_entity_poly.pdbx_seq_one_letter_code
_entity_poly.pdbx_strand_id
1 'polypeptide(L)'
;MNSLNRIWRPLAVILYLTATASASVGGSYIRMGTVYGSLSLTLSTSDIWLHAALLDVVRPFTGNIPQETVRWKTFVAPDSSARAAYNASVNQLKRLVLDYRSNYESSCYSLLWQTGMLYLVNAILETPRDPEWHLYFLLCIYGYEALRRPYGVSATIGKGLLSMILRDTDMSGGEARRILEQLQGGEALELRNHLRARFMADLKMAPVDPKNASVESLAKQFETLALFNDLLHQDDMDTS
;
A
#
# COMPACT_ATOMS: atom_id res chain seq x y z
N MET A 1 -18.97 9.84 3.46
CA MET A 1 -19.65 9.16 2.32
C MET A 1 -19.06 9.45 0.94
N ASN A 2 -18.59 10.66 0.61
CA ASN A 2 -18.02 10.95 -0.73
C ASN A 2 -16.58 10.44 -0.98
N SER A 3 -15.79 10.17 0.07
CA SER A 3 -14.43 9.62 -0.07
C SER A 3 -14.43 8.14 -0.50
N LEU A 4 -15.32 7.33 0.09
CA LEU A 4 -15.52 5.91 -0.25
C LEU A 4 -15.80 5.74 -1.76
N ASN A 5 -16.69 6.55 -2.34
CA ASN A 5 -17.00 6.43 -3.77
C ASN A 5 -15.83 6.79 -4.72
N ARG A 6 -14.82 7.55 -4.27
CA ARG A 6 -13.65 7.88 -5.10
C ARG A 6 -12.59 6.78 -5.07
N ILE A 7 -12.45 6.08 -3.95
CA ILE A 7 -11.43 5.03 -3.76
C ILE A 7 -11.95 3.68 -4.28
N TRP A 8 -13.22 3.36 -4.04
CA TRP A 8 -13.77 2.02 -4.35
C TRP A 8 -14.24 1.86 -5.80
N ARG A 9 -14.57 2.94 -6.52
CA ARG A 9 -15.02 2.86 -7.92
C ARG A 9 -13.95 2.33 -8.89
N PRO A 10 -12.68 2.79 -8.84
CA PRO A 10 -11.61 2.21 -9.65
C PRO A 10 -11.29 0.76 -9.27
N LEU A 11 -11.36 0.44 -7.96
CA LEU A 11 -11.09 -0.91 -7.44
C LEU A 11 -12.17 -1.93 -7.88
N ALA A 12 -13.43 -1.51 -7.99
CA ALA A 12 -14.51 -2.33 -8.53
C ALA A 12 -14.29 -2.72 -10.01
N VAL A 13 -13.64 -1.87 -10.80
CA VAL A 13 -13.28 -2.18 -12.20
C VAL A 13 -12.14 -3.20 -12.27
N ILE A 14 -11.16 -3.10 -11.36
CA ILE A 14 -10.08 -4.07 -11.22
C ILE A 14 -10.63 -5.45 -10.84
N LEU A 15 -11.57 -5.51 -9.87
CA LEU A 15 -12.34 -6.71 -9.49
C LEU A 15 -12.96 -7.42 -10.71
N TYR A 16 -13.63 -6.65 -11.56
CA TYR A 16 -14.38 -7.18 -12.70
C TYR A 16 -13.45 -7.75 -13.78
N LEU A 17 -12.29 -7.12 -13.98
CA LEU A 17 -11.29 -7.56 -14.98
C LEU A 17 -10.50 -8.80 -14.51
N THR A 18 -10.28 -8.98 -13.21
CA THR A 18 -9.59 -10.17 -12.69
C THR A 18 -10.46 -11.41 -12.62
N ALA A 19 -11.77 -11.23 -12.38
CA ALA A 19 -12.71 -12.35 -12.32
C ALA A 19 -12.91 -13.02 -13.69
N THR A 20 -12.83 -12.27 -14.79
CA THR A 20 -13.02 -12.80 -16.15
C THR A 20 -11.78 -13.51 -16.68
N ALA A 21 -10.57 -13.12 -16.26
CA ALA A 21 -9.32 -13.77 -16.67
C ALA A 21 -9.17 -15.18 -16.09
N SER A 22 -9.71 -15.45 -14.89
CA SER A 22 -9.62 -16.77 -14.25
C SER A 22 -10.56 -17.82 -14.86
N ALA A 23 -11.52 -17.41 -15.70
CA ALA A 23 -12.55 -18.31 -16.24
C ALA A 23 -12.15 -19.01 -17.55
N SER A 24 -11.04 -18.65 -18.21
CA SER A 24 -10.77 -19.09 -19.58
C SER A 24 -9.79 -20.28 -19.74
N VAL A 25 -9.28 -20.87 -18.67
CA VAL A 25 -8.27 -21.97 -18.77
C VAL A 25 -8.81 -23.23 -18.09
N GLY A 26 -9.52 -24.06 -18.85
CA GLY A 26 -10.13 -25.31 -18.37
C GLY A 26 -9.65 -26.55 -19.12
N GLY A 27 -8.70 -27.28 -18.53
CA GLY A 27 -8.28 -28.64 -18.93
C GLY A 27 -8.25 -29.56 -17.72
N SER A 28 -9.13 -30.56 -17.71
CA SER A 28 -9.44 -31.42 -16.56
C SER A 28 -8.33 -32.44 -16.29
N TYR A 29 -7.61 -32.28 -15.17
CA TYR A 29 -7.03 -33.31 -14.27
C TYR A 29 -6.03 -32.67 -13.29
N ILE A 30 -5.58 -31.43 -13.54
CA ILE A 30 -4.87 -30.54 -12.56
C ILE A 30 -5.88 -29.81 -11.64
N ARG A 31 -7.10 -30.33 -11.48
CA ARG A 31 -8.22 -29.53 -10.96
C ARG A 31 -8.20 -29.38 -9.45
N MET A 32 -7.72 -30.35 -8.67
CA MET A 32 -7.84 -30.30 -7.21
C MET A 32 -6.80 -29.38 -6.56
N GLY A 33 -5.51 -29.53 -6.88
CA GLY A 33 -4.45 -28.62 -6.40
C GLY A 33 -4.64 -27.18 -6.89
N THR A 34 -5.08 -26.99 -8.14
CA THR A 34 -5.39 -25.66 -8.68
C THR A 34 -6.63 -25.07 -7.99
N VAL A 35 -7.67 -25.86 -7.70
CA VAL A 35 -8.86 -25.36 -6.99
C VAL A 35 -8.53 -24.97 -5.55
N TYR A 36 -7.73 -25.76 -4.82
CA TYR A 36 -7.28 -25.39 -3.47
C TYR A 36 -6.37 -24.15 -3.49
N GLY A 37 -5.46 -24.04 -4.46
CA GLY A 37 -4.63 -22.86 -4.65
C GLY A 37 -5.45 -21.62 -5.01
N SER A 38 -6.44 -21.75 -5.89
CA SER A 38 -7.34 -20.66 -6.26
C SER A 38 -8.26 -20.24 -5.10
N LEU A 39 -8.81 -21.19 -4.32
CA LEU A 39 -9.61 -20.86 -3.14
C LEU A 39 -8.76 -20.12 -2.10
N SER A 40 -7.56 -20.64 -1.79
CA SER A 40 -6.65 -20.03 -0.81
C SER A 40 -6.24 -18.62 -1.25
N LEU A 41 -5.92 -18.44 -2.54
CA LEU A 41 -5.65 -17.14 -3.12
C LEU A 41 -6.82 -16.16 -2.99
N THR A 42 -8.04 -16.61 -3.28
CA THR A 42 -9.24 -15.78 -3.17
C THR A 42 -9.55 -15.42 -1.73
N LEU A 43 -9.30 -16.33 -0.79
CA LEU A 43 -9.49 -16.09 0.64
C LEU A 43 -8.47 -15.07 1.14
N SER A 44 -7.17 -15.26 0.88
CA SER A 44 -6.12 -14.32 1.26
C SER A 44 -6.36 -12.92 0.70
N THR A 45 -6.78 -12.82 -0.56
CA THR A 45 -7.12 -11.53 -1.18
C THR A 45 -8.33 -10.87 -0.49
N SER A 46 -9.36 -11.67 -0.17
CA SER A 46 -10.56 -11.17 0.50
C SER A 46 -10.25 -10.68 1.92
N ASP A 47 -9.39 -11.40 2.65
CA ASP A 47 -8.95 -11.02 3.99
C ASP A 47 -8.13 -9.72 3.98
N ILE A 48 -7.24 -9.56 2.99
CA ILE A 48 -6.49 -8.32 2.79
C ILE A 48 -7.47 -7.14 2.61
N TRP A 49 -8.52 -7.32 1.80
CA TRP A 49 -9.50 -6.28 1.54
C TRP A 49 -10.40 -5.99 2.74
N LEU A 50 -10.78 -7.03 3.48
CA LEU A 50 -11.52 -6.90 4.73
C LEU A 50 -10.75 -6.03 5.71
N HIS A 51 -9.46 -6.34 5.93
CA HIS A 51 -8.64 -5.56 6.85
C HIS A 51 -8.38 -4.14 6.34
N ALA A 52 -8.16 -3.94 5.03
CA ALA A 52 -8.04 -2.59 4.47
C ALA A 52 -9.33 -1.77 4.65
N ALA A 53 -10.50 -2.36 4.41
CA ALA A 53 -11.79 -1.72 4.63
C ALA A 53 -12.01 -1.40 6.11
N LEU A 54 -11.63 -2.31 7.01
CA LEU A 54 -11.72 -2.06 8.45
C LEU A 54 -10.86 -0.87 8.85
N LEU A 55 -9.60 -0.80 8.38
CA LEU A 55 -8.72 0.34 8.65
C LEU A 55 -9.34 1.66 8.18
N ASP A 56 -10.00 1.68 7.02
CA ASP A 56 -10.71 2.87 6.51
C ASP A 56 -11.87 3.30 7.41
N VAL A 57 -12.70 2.34 7.82
CA VAL A 57 -13.89 2.59 8.65
C VAL A 57 -13.51 3.03 10.05
N VAL A 58 -12.48 2.43 10.63
CA VAL A 58 -12.11 2.65 12.03
C VAL A 58 -11.14 3.81 12.23
N ARG A 59 -10.37 4.22 11.20
CA ARG A 59 -9.39 5.32 11.27
C ARG A 59 -9.93 6.63 11.86
N PRO A 60 -11.15 7.11 11.56
CA PRO A 60 -11.68 8.33 12.18
C PRO A 60 -11.86 8.23 13.70
N PHE A 61 -11.84 7.02 14.26
CA PHE A 61 -12.07 6.74 15.68
C PHE A 61 -10.78 6.33 16.40
N THR A 62 -9.60 6.45 15.78
CA THR A 62 -8.31 6.10 16.40
C THR A 62 -7.56 7.30 16.97
N GLY A 63 -8.14 8.50 16.92
CA GLY A 63 -7.49 9.71 17.42
C GLY A 63 -7.29 9.74 18.95
N ASN A 64 -6.82 10.89 19.43
CA ASN A 64 -6.44 11.12 20.83
C ASN A 64 -7.54 11.79 21.66
N ILE A 65 -8.79 11.80 21.19
CA ILE A 65 -9.91 12.38 21.94
C ILE A 65 -10.41 11.33 22.95
N PRO A 66 -10.72 11.70 24.21
CA PRO A 66 -11.22 10.75 25.22
C PRO A 66 -12.47 9.95 24.81
N GLN A 67 -13.24 10.44 23.83
CA GLN A 67 -14.41 9.77 23.26
C GLN A 67 -14.06 8.67 22.24
N GLU A 68 -12.84 8.68 21.69
CA GLU A 68 -12.33 7.68 20.72
C GLU A 68 -11.69 6.47 21.42
N THR A 69 -11.34 6.62 22.71
CA THR A 69 -10.94 5.51 23.60
C THR A 69 -12.14 4.72 24.16
N VAL A 70 -13.36 5.04 23.75
CA VAL A 70 -14.57 4.41 24.27
C VAL A 70 -14.67 2.96 23.81
N ARG A 71 -14.85 2.07 24.79
CA ARG A 71 -15.10 0.66 24.56
C ARG A 71 -16.37 0.46 23.73
N TRP A 72 -16.25 -0.28 22.63
CA TRP A 72 -17.37 -0.78 21.84
C TRP A 72 -18.14 -1.82 22.66
N LYS A 73 -19.34 -1.45 23.10
CA LYS A 73 -20.21 -2.26 23.94
C LYS A 73 -20.80 -3.49 23.24
N THR A 74 -20.75 -3.52 21.90
CA THR A 74 -21.26 -4.63 21.08
C THR A 74 -20.41 -5.89 21.20
N PHE A 75 -19.12 -5.76 21.54
CA PHE A 75 -18.18 -6.88 21.57
C PHE A 75 -17.85 -7.29 23.00
N VAL A 76 -17.76 -8.60 23.23
CA VAL A 76 -17.48 -9.20 24.54
C VAL A 76 -16.04 -8.93 25.00
N ALA A 77 -15.11 -8.73 24.05
CA ALA A 77 -13.69 -8.55 24.33
C ALA A 77 -13.43 -7.37 25.31
N PRO A 78 -12.55 -7.53 26.32
CA PRO A 78 -12.28 -6.48 27.31
C PRO A 78 -11.65 -5.21 26.70
N ASP A 79 -10.86 -5.39 25.66
CA ASP A 79 -10.11 -4.37 24.92
C ASP A 79 -10.84 -3.88 23.66
N SER A 80 -12.15 -4.17 23.54
CA SER A 80 -12.97 -3.82 22.38
C SER A 80 -13.01 -2.30 22.13
N SER A 81 -12.05 -1.77 21.40
CA SER A 81 -11.94 -0.35 21.07
C SER A 81 -11.55 -0.20 19.59
N ALA A 82 -11.82 0.97 19.02
CA ALA A 82 -11.41 1.28 17.65
C ALA A 82 -9.90 1.16 17.47
N ARG A 83 -9.11 1.64 18.45
CA ARG A 83 -7.65 1.51 18.48
C ARG A 83 -7.18 0.05 18.49
N ALA A 84 -7.79 -0.79 19.33
CA ALA A 84 -7.42 -2.22 19.38
C ALA A 84 -7.77 -2.93 18.07
N ALA A 85 -8.94 -2.66 17.49
CA ALA A 85 -9.36 -3.23 16.20
C ALA A 85 -8.45 -2.76 15.04
N TYR A 86 -8.04 -1.48 15.07
CA TYR A 86 -7.08 -0.91 14.12
C TYR A 86 -5.73 -1.63 14.22
N ASN A 87 -5.13 -1.67 15.41
CA ASN A 87 -3.83 -2.31 15.64
C ASN A 87 -3.85 -3.81 15.28
N ALA A 88 -4.92 -4.52 15.66
CA ALA A 88 -5.11 -5.91 15.30
C ALA A 88 -5.16 -6.09 13.77
N SER A 89 -5.86 -5.20 13.06
CA SER A 89 -5.94 -5.27 11.60
C SER A 89 -4.65 -4.90 10.89
N VAL A 90 -3.88 -3.93 11.40
CA VAL A 90 -2.54 -3.64 10.88
C VAL A 90 -1.64 -4.88 11.03
N ASN A 91 -1.67 -5.54 12.19
CA ASN A 91 -0.88 -6.74 12.44
C ASN A 91 -1.31 -7.93 11.56
N GLN A 92 -2.61 -8.12 11.32
CA GLN A 92 -3.09 -9.13 10.38
C GLN A 92 -2.70 -8.79 8.94
N LEU A 93 -2.80 -7.52 8.55
CA LEU A 93 -2.43 -7.08 7.20
C LEU A 93 -0.94 -7.27 6.92
N LYS A 94 -0.06 -7.01 7.90
CA LYS A 94 1.37 -7.35 7.82
C LYS A 94 1.60 -8.83 7.51
N ARG A 95 0.93 -9.73 8.24
CA ARG A 95 1.03 -11.17 8.05
C ARG A 95 0.48 -11.62 6.70
N LEU A 96 -0.68 -11.12 6.32
CA LEU A 96 -1.34 -11.44 5.05
C LEU A 96 -0.52 -10.96 3.86
N VAL A 97 0.05 -9.76 3.91
CA VAL A 97 0.91 -9.23 2.84
C VAL A 97 2.18 -10.08 2.71
N LEU A 98 2.81 -10.44 3.83
CA LEU A 98 3.98 -11.32 3.84
C LEU A 98 3.65 -12.69 3.25
N ASP A 99 2.61 -13.35 3.76
CA ASP A 99 2.13 -14.65 3.28
C ASP A 99 1.79 -14.62 1.79
N TYR A 100 1.02 -13.61 1.36
CA TYR A 100 0.62 -13.45 -0.02
C TYR A 100 1.83 -13.31 -0.95
N ARG A 101 2.82 -12.51 -0.54
CA ARG A 101 4.05 -12.27 -1.31
C ARG A 101 4.97 -13.47 -1.36
N SER A 102 5.03 -14.26 -0.29
CA SER A 102 5.92 -15.42 -0.19
C SER A 102 5.35 -16.68 -0.84
N ASN A 103 4.03 -16.87 -0.79
CA ASN A 103 3.40 -18.15 -1.13
C ASN A 103 2.62 -18.14 -2.46
N TYR A 104 2.39 -16.98 -3.08
CA TYR A 104 1.56 -16.89 -4.29
C TYR A 104 2.28 -16.16 -5.44
N GLU A 105 2.48 -16.87 -6.55
CA GLU A 105 3.05 -16.30 -7.79
C GLU A 105 2.23 -15.14 -8.36
N SER A 106 0.91 -15.13 -8.09
CA SER A 106 0.01 -14.04 -8.46
C SER A 106 0.45 -12.68 -7.93
N SER A 107 1.27 -12.66 -6.88
CA SER A 107 1.86 -11.42 -6.37
C SER A 107 2.78 -10.71 -7.36
N CYS A 108 3.25 -11.40 -8.40
CA CYS A 108 4.12 -10.85 -9.43
C CYS A 108 3.38 -10.31 -10.67
N TYR A 109 2.09 -10.63 -10.84
CA TYR A 109 1.31 -10.26 -12.03
C TYR A 109 -0.12 -9.77 -11.76
N SER A 110 -0.59 -9.76 -10.51
CA SER A 110 -1.89 -9.24 -10.11
C SER A 110 -1.75 -7.96 -9.28
N LEU A 111 -2.70 -7.04 -9.40
CA LEU A 111 -2.82 -5.82 -8.59
C LEU A 111 -3.81 -5.96 -7.42
N LEU A 112 -4.39 -7.14 -7.20
CA LEU A 112 -5.44 -7.33 -6.18
C LEU A 112 -4.97 -6.98 -4.77
N TRP A 113 -3.70 -7.24 -4.44
CA TRP A 113 -3.13 -6.94 -3.12
C TRP A 113 -2.76 -5.47 -2.92
N GLN A 114 -2.79 -4.64 -3.98
CA GLN A 114 -2.31 -3.25 -3.96
C GLN A 114 -3.01 -2.41 -2.90
N THR A 115 -4.33 -2.58 -2.73
CA THR A 115 -5.10 -1.89 -1.69
C THR A 115 -4.58 -2.22 -0.29
N GLY A 116 -4.29 -3.49 -0.02
CA GLY A 116 -3.72 -3.90 1.26
C GLY A 116 -2.39 -3.24 1.56
N MET A 117 -1.47 -3.26 0.59
CA MET A 117 -0.17 -2.61 0.76
C MET A 117 -0.28 -1.10 0.93
N LEU A 118 -1.19 -0.45 0.21
CA LEU A 118 -1.42 0.99 0.37
C LEU A 118 -1.84 1.34 1.80
N TYR A 119 -2.80 0.60 2.35
CA TYR A 119 -3.25 0.80 3.73
C TYR A 119 -2.16 0.44 4.74
N LEU A 120 -1.37 -0.61 4.48
CA LEU A 120 -0.25 -0.99 5.33
C LEU A 120 0.84 0.10 5.37
N VAL A 121 1.24 0.64 4.21
CA VAL A 121 2.22 1.73 4.14
C VAL A 121 1.74 2.97 4.90
N ASN A 122 0.46 3.31 4.80
CA ASN A 122 -0.10 4.42 5.59
C ASN A 122 -0.05 4.12 7.10
N ALA A 123 -0.39 2.89 7.51
CA ALA A 123 -0.41 2.50 8.91
C ALA A 123 0.98 2.46 9.55
N ILE A 124 2.02 1.97 8.86
CA ILE A 124 3.40 1.93 9.40
C ILE A 124 4.02 3.33 9.55
N LEU A 125 3.50 4.31 8.82
CA LEU A 125 3.91 5.73 8.88
C LEU A 125 3.11 6.54 9.91
N GLU A 126 2.04 5.99 10.47
CA GLU A 126 1.29 6.67 11.53
C GLU A 126 2.11 6.78 12.83
N THR A 127 1.71 7.68 13.72
CA THR A 127 2.41 7.94 14.99
C THR A 127 1.70 7.22 16.15
N PRO A 128 2.43 6.49 17.03
CA PRO A 128 3.87 6.24 17.00
C PRO A 128 4.28 5.35 15.82
N ARG A 129 5.44 5.67 15.21
CA ARG A 129 5.94 4.95 14.04
C ARG A 129 6.25 3.51 14.40
N ASP A 130 5.92 2.59 13.50
CA ASP A 130 6.23 1.19 13.66
C ASP A 130 7.76 0.98 13.68
N PRO A 131 8.34 0.27 14.65
CA PRO A 131 9.80 0.07 14.69
C PRO A 131 10.32 -0.71 13.47
N GLU A 132 9.48 -1.54 12.86
CA GLU A 132 9.80 -2.35 11.69
C GLU A 132 9.28 -1.72 10.39
N TRP A 133 8.94 -0.42 10.40
CA TRP A 133 8.36 0.28 9.25
C TRP A 133 9.20 0.06 7.98
N HIS A 134 10.53 0.09 8.10
CA HIS A 134 11.41 -0.02 6.94
C HIS A 134 11.30 -1.39 6.28
N LEU A 135 11.26 -2.48 7.08
CA LEU A 135 11.08 -3.84 6.58
C LEU A 135 9.75 -4.00 5.83
N TYR A 136 8.65 -3.55 6.44
CA TYR A 136 7.32 -3.67 5.83
C TYR A 136 7.18 -2.76 4.60
N PHE A 137 7.84 -1.59 4.60
CA PHE A 137 7.89 -0.73 3.43
C PHE A 137 8.62 -1.41 2.27
N LEU A 138 9.81 -1.98 2.50
CA LEU A 138 10.57 -2.68 1.47
C LEU A 138 9.79 -3.88 0.90
N LEU A 139 9.13 -4.66 1.78
CA LEU A 139 8.24 -5.74 1.34
C LEU A 139 7.14 -5.24 0.39
N CYS A 140 6.58 -4.06 0.68
CA CYS A 140 5.56 -3.45 -0.16
C CYS A 140 6.13 -2.92 -1.48
N ILE A 141 7.24 -2.19 -1.43
CA ILE A 141 7.79 -1.48 -2.59
C ILE A 141 8.32 -2.45 -3.65
N TYR A 142 9.01 -3.51 -3.22
CA TYR A 142 9.49 -4.57 -4.13
C TYR A 142 8.35 -5.43 -4.69
N GLY A 143 7.13 -5.29 -4.17
CA GLY A 143 5.91 -5.75 -4.85
C GLY A 143 5.72 -5.12 -6.22
N TYR A 144 6.00 -3.83 -6.32
CA TYR A 144 5.82 -3.08 -7.56
C TYR A 144 6.94 -3.34 -8.58
N GLU A 145 8.12 -3.80 -8.13
CA GLU A 145 9.21 -4.20 -9.04
C GLU A 145 8.78 -5.38 -9.92
N ALA A 146 8.19 -6.43 -9.34
CA ALA A 146 7.72 -7.60 -10.08
C ALA A 146 6.62 -7.22 -11.10
N LEU A 147 5.80 -6.22 -10.75
CA LEU A 147 4.72 -5.70 -11.59
C LEU A 147 5.18 -4.74 -12.70
N ARG A 148 6.49 -4.41 -12.75
CA ARG A 148 7.05 -3.45 -13.71
C ARG A 148 6.79 -3.78 -15.17
N ARG A 149 6.87 -5.07 -15.52
CA ARG A 149 6.62 -5.58 -16.88
C ARG A 149 5.14 -5.55 -17.27
N PRO A 150 4.23 -6.16 -16.50
CA PRO A 150 2.81 -6.16 -16.85
C PRO A 150 2.12 -4.79 -16.69
N TYR A 151 2.63 -3.92 -15.81
CA TYR A 151 1.98 -2.65 -15.49
C TYR A 151 2.97 -1.48 -15.45
N GLY A 152 2.96 -0.64 -16.50
CA GLY A 152 3.82 0.55 -16.55
C GLY A 152 3.61 1.55 -15.40
N VAL A 153 2.40 1.55 -14.82
CA VAL A 153 1.99 2.43 -13.71
C VAL A 153 2.65 2.09 -12.36
N SER A 154 3.17 0.87 -12.21
CA SER A 154 3.82 0.39 -10.97
C SER A 154 4.98 1.30 -10.51
N ALA A 155 5.81 1.77 -11.44
CA ALA A 155 6.91 2.68 -11.15
C ALA A 155 6.42 4.04 -10.64
N THR A 156 5.32 4.55 -11.20
CA THR A 156 4.69 5.80 -10.72
C THR A 156 4.11 5.63 -9.32
N ILE A 157 3.48 4.48 -9.04
CA ILE A 157 2.97 4.14 -7.70
C ILE A 157 4.13 4.07 -6.71
N GLY A 158 5.17 3.32 -7.04
CA GLY A 158 6.36 3.21 -6.19
C GLY A 158 7.03 4.55 -5.92
N LYS A 159 7.18 5.40 -6.95
CA LYS A 159 7.72 6.76 -6.80
C LYS A 159 6.86 7.62 -5.86
N GLY A 160 5.53 7.54 -5.97
CA GLY A 160 4.61 8.24 -5.06
C GLY A 160 4.71 7.77 -3.61
N LEU A 161 4.84 6.46 -3.39
CA LEU A 161 5.03 5.88 -2.06
C LEU A 161 6.40 6.26 -1.48
N LEU A 162 7.47 6.22 -2.27
CA LEU A 162 8.81 6.66 -1.84
C LEU A 162 8.82 8.13 -1.41
N SER A 163 8.10 9.01 -2.11
CA SER A 163 7.94 10.40 -1.68
C SER A 163 7.28 10.53 -0.30
N MET A 164 6.29 9.68 0.01
CA MET A 164 5.70 9.67 1.36
C MET A 164 6.73 9.23 2.40
N ILE A 165 7.53 8.20 2.11
CA ILE A 165 8.59 7.75 3.00
C ILE A 165 9.65 8.83 3.23
N LEU A 166 10.14 9.46 2.17
CA LEU A 166 11.12 10.55 2.26
C LEU A 166 10.61 11.73 3.10
N ARG A 167 9.31 12.00 3.08
CA ARG A 167 8.69 13.08 3.85
C ARG A 167 8.47 12.69 5.32
N ASP A 168 8.05 11.46 5.56
CA ASP A 168 7.53 11.03 6.87
C ASP A 168 8.52 10.18 7.67
N THR A 169 9.71 9.90 7.15
CA THR A 169 10.75 9.05 7.77
C THR A 169 12.14 9.65 7.60
N ASP A 170 13.14 8.94 8.14
CA ASP A 170 14.58 9.22 8.07
C ASP A 170 15.28 8.48 6.90
N MET A 171 14.53 7.91 5.94
CA MET A 171 15.13 7.29 4.75
C MET A 171 15.92 8.32 3.93
N SER A 172 17.19 8.03 3.63
CA SER A 172 18.04 8.92 2.82
C SER A 172 17.55 9.09 1.37
N GLY A 173 17.84 10.25 0.76
CA GLY A 173 17.55 10.50 -0.66
C GLY A 173 18.29 9.51 -1.59
N GLY A 174 19.54 9.16 -1.25
CA GLY A 174 20.33 8.17 -1.98
C GLY A 174 19.72 6.76 -1.97
N GLU A 175 19.22 6.30 -0.82
CA GLU A 175 18.52 5.02 -0.73
C GLU A 175 17.22 5.01 -1.55
N ALA A 176 16.40 6.06 -1.42
CA ALA A 176 15.16 6.17 -2.15
C ALA A 176 15.38 6.18 -3.68
N ARG A 177 16.45 6.85 -4.16
CA ARG A 177 16.84 6.85 -5.58
C ARG A 177 17.27 5.47 -6.06
N ARG A 178 18.06 4.72 -5.27
CA ARG A 178 18.44 3.33 -5.59
C ARG A 178 17.23 2.42 -5.74
N ILE A 179 16.26 2.51 -4.82
CA ILE A 179 15.02 1.74 -4.92
C ILE A 179 14.26 2.14 -6.18
N LEU A 180 14.13 3.44 -6.46
CA LEU A 180 13.41 3.91 -7.66
C LEU A 180 14.03 3.41 -8.98
N GLU A 181 15.37 3.39 -9.07
CA GLU A 181 16.09 2.85 -10.23
C GLU A 181 15.74 1.38 -10.49
N GLN A 182 15.67 0.57 -9.42
CA GLN A 182 15.25 -0.83 -9.50
C GLN A 182 13.80 -0.96 -9.99
N LEU A 183 12.90 -0.08 -9.54
CA LEU A 183 11.49 -0.07 -9.94
C LEU A 183 11.26 0.37 -11.39
N GLN A 184 12.09 1.29 -11.92
CA GLN A 184 11.90 1.83 -13.27
C GLN A 184 12.41 0.87 -14.35
N GLY A 185 13.52 0.17 -14.10
CA GLY A 185 14.19 -0.70 -15.08
C GLY A 185 14.68 0.08 -16.31
N GLY A 186 15.62 -0.49 -17.07
CA GLY A 186 16.28 0.20 -18.21
C GLY A 186 15.42 0.46 -19.46
N GLU A 187 14.09 0.41 -19.38
CA GLU A 187 13.18 0.59 -20.53
C GLU A 187 12.64 2.03 -20.61
N ALA A 188 12.42 2.50 -21.85
CA ALA A 188 12.16 3.90 -22.18
C ALA A 188 11.01 4.55 -21.37
N LEU A 189 11.38 5.59 -20.62
CA LEU A 189 10.57 6.45 -19.74
C LEU A 189 9.29 7.02 -20.40
N GLU A 190 9.28 7.16 -21.72
CA GLU A 190 8.25 7.86 -22.52
C GLU A 190 6.84 7.24 -22.42
N LEU A 191 6.73 5.90 -22.41
CA LEU A 191 5.42 5.23 -22.34
C LEU A 191 4.81 5.28 -20.93
N ARG A 192 5.65 5.31 -19.89
CA ARG A 192 5.22 5.33 -18.47
C ARG A 192 4.60 6.67 -18.07
N ASN A 193 5.03 7.77 -18.70
CA ASN A 193 4.53 9.12 -18.45
C ASN A 193 3.04 9.33 -18.81
N HIS A 194 2.46 8.45 -19.62
CA HIS A 194 1.06 8.54 -20.06
C HIS A 194 0.08 7.81 -19.12
N LEU A 195 0.57 6.94 -18.24
CA LEU A 195 -0.28 6.16 -17.32
C LEU A 195 -0.59 6.97 -16.07
N ARG A 196 -1.90 7.15 -15.82
CA ARG A 196 -2.40 8.03 -14.76
C ARG A 196 -2.82 7.23 -13.51
N ALA A 197 -2.05 7.34 -12.44
CA ALA A 197 -2.38 6.82 -11.11
C ALA A 197 -3.07 7.91 -10.26
N ARG A 198 -4.36 8.14 -10.52
CA ARG A 198 -5.10 9.25 -9.87
C ARG A 198 -5.62 8.93 -8.46
N PHE A 199 -5.37 7.74 -7.95
CA PHE A 199 -5.82 7.36 -6.60
C PHE A 199 -4.98 8.04 -5.51
N MET A 200 -5.54 8.13 -4.32
CA MET A 200 -4.88 8.75 -3.16
C MET A 200 -3.85 7.78 -2.58
N ALA A 201 -2.59 8.21 -2.46
CA ALA A 201 -1.57 7.41 -1.80
C ALA A 201 -1.51 7.74 -0.30
N ASP A 202 -1.56 9.03 0.03
CA ASP A 202 -1.53 9.53 1.40
C ASP A 202 -2.94 9.66 1.95
N LEU A 203 -3.37 8.65 2.71
CA LEU A 203 -4.73 8.58 3.23
C LEU A 203 -4.94 9.50 4.43
N LYS A 204 -3.86 9.93 5.10
CA LYS A 204 -3.91 10.93 6.18
C LYS A 204 -4.08 12.34 5.62
N MET A 205 -3.40 12.65 4.52
CA MET A 205 -3.52 13.94 3.82
C MET A 205 -4.79 14.03 2.97
N ALA A 206 -5.30 12.93 2.42
CA ALA A 206 -6.43 12.94 1.48
C ALA A 206 -7.69 13.70 1.96
N PRO A 207 -8.10 13.67 3.26
CA PRO A 207 -9.23 14.45 3.74
C PRO A 207 -8.98 15.97 3.78
N VAL A 208 -7.71 16.38 3.93
CA VAL A 208 -7.30 17.78 4.10
C VAL A 208 -6.87 18.41 2.78
N ASP A 209 -6.02 17.71 2.03
CA ASP A 209 -5.48 18.14 0.74
C ASP A 209 -5.47 16.98 -0.27
N PRO A 210 -6.62 16.67 -0.89
CA PRO A 210 -6.72 15.58 -1.86
C PRO A 210 -5.92 15.83 -3.14
N LYS A 211 -5.53 17.08 -3.44
CA LYS A 211 -4.73 17.38 -4.63
C LYS A 211 -3.31 16.87 -4.44
N ASN A 212 -2.74 17.12 -3.26
CA ASN A 212 -1.38 16.72 -2.94
C ASN A 212 -1.26 15.29 -2.39
N ALA A 213 -2.36 14.68 -1.95
CA ALA A 213 -2.38 13.29 -1.49
C ALA A 213 -2.34 12.21 -2.60
N SER A 214 -2.46 12.60 -3.87
CA SER A 214 -2.49 11.66 -5.00
C SER A 214 -1.12 11.06 -5.30
N VAL A 215 -1.09 9.82 -5.81
CA VAL A 215 0.15 9.17 -6.28
C VAL A 215 0.90 10.05 -7.28
N GLU A 216 0.19 10.64 -8.25
CA GLU A 216 0.80 11.51 -9.26
C GLU A 216 1.43 12.77 -8.67
N SER A 217 0.77 13.42 -7.70
CA SER A 217 1.33 14.62 -7.06
C SER A 217 2.56 14.27 -6.24
N LEU A 218 2.48 13.20 -5.46
CA LEU A 218 3.60 12.72 -4.64
C LEU A 218 4.78 12.28 -5.50
N ALA A 219 4.54 11.55 -6.60
CA ALA A 219 5.59 11.11 -7.51
C ALA A 219 6.33 12.30 -8.15
N LYS A 220 5.65 13.42 -8.41
CA LYS A 220 6.27 14.66 -8.91
C LYS A 220 7.14 15.35 -7.87
N GLN A 221 6.82 15.20 -6.59
CA GLN A 221 7.57 15.81 -5.48
C GLN A 221 8.83 15.02 -5.10
N PHE A 222 9.00 13.80 -5.61
CA PHE A 222 10.10 12.90 -5.23
C PHE A 222 11.48 13.54 -5.31
N GLU A 223 11.85 14.12 -6.47
CA GLU A 223 13.20 14.68 -6.64
C GLU A 223 13.46 15.83 -5.68
N THR A 224 12.46 16.71 -5.48
CA THR A 224 12.53 17.81 -4.53
C THR A 224 12.75 17.30 -3.11
N LEU A 225 12.02 16.27 -2.70
CA LEU A 225 12.14 15.67 -1.36
C LEU A 225 13.48 14.95 -1.17
N ALA A 226 13.93 14.19 -2.18
CA ALA A 226 15.20 13.49 -2.12
C ALA A 226 16.38 14.45 -1.97
N LEU A 227 16.41 15.52 -2.79
CA LEU A 227 17.44 16.56 -2.71
C LEU A 227 17.43 17.29 -1.38
N PHE A 228 16.25 17.67 -0.88
CA PHE A 228 16.13 18.32 0.42
C PHE A 228 16.68 17.44 1.54
N ASN A 229 16.39 16.14 1.49
CA ASN A 229 16.87 15.22 2.50
C ASN A 229 18.40 15.01 2.44
N ASP A 230 18.98 14.96 1.24
CA ASP A 230 20.44 14.86 1.09
C ASP A 230 21.16 16.07 1.68
N LEU A 231 20.59 17.28 1.52
CA LEU A 231 21.14 18.52 2.10
C LEU A 231 21.12 18.49 3.62
N LEU A 232 20.00 18.08 4.23
CA LEU A 232 19.89 17.97 5.70
C LEU A 232 20.92 17.01 6.29
N HIS A 233 21.16 15.87 5.63
CA HIS A 233 22.13 14.87 6.11
C HIS A 233 23.58 15.32 5.91
N GLN A 234 23.85 16.25 4.98
CA GLN A 234 25.18 16.80 4.78
C GLN A 234 25.53 17.85 5.85
N ASP A 235 24.57 18.69 6.24
CA ASP A 235 24.77 19.70 7.30
C ASP A 235 25.01 19.07 8.69
N ASP A 236 24.39 17.92 8.98
CA ASP A 236 24.62 17.17 10.24
C ASP A 236 26.04 16.57 10.32
N MET A 237 26.66 16.28 9.17
CA MET A 237 28.03 15.75 9.11
C MET A 237 29.10 16.84 9.21
N ASP A 238 28.79 18.07 8.80
CA ASP A 238 29.70 19.22 8.87
C ASP A 238 29.70 19.90 10.25
N THR A 239 28.76 19.53 11.13
CA THR A 239 28.61 20.08 12.49
C THR A 239 29.06 19.14 13.61
N SER A 240 29.58 17.95 13.29
CA SER A 240 30.11 16.95 14.23
C SER A 240 31.63 16.87 14.30
#